data_AF-A0A525DAX7-F1
#
_entry.id   AF-A0A525DAX7-F1
#
_cell.length_a   1.000
_cell.length_b   1.000
_cell.length_c   1.000
_cell.angle_alpha   90.00
_cell.angle_beta   90.00
_cell.angle_gamma   90.00
#
_symmetry.space_group_name_H-M   'P 1'
#
loop_
_entity.id
_entity.type
_entity.pdbx_description
1 polymer ?
#
loop_
_entity_poly.entity_id
_entity_poly.type
_entity_poly.pdbx_seq_one_letter_code
_entity_poly.pdbx_strand_id
1 'polypeptide(L)'
;MDGIISEFVDAFNRMCRDNRRDFLIRERVVTYESGSRIKQYQVRYMVKQKKNKWEIYAQSKGFWIFKSKFPLIRIEKKHDQVLISGMFTEAIASPFDPSELKAKLDQYLIICQNLPKDAFVRS
;
A
#
# COMPACT_ATOMS: atom_id res chain seq x y z
N MET A 1 -12.33 -3.90 -12.60
CA MET A 1 -11.56 -3.31 -11.49
C MET A 1 -10.26 -4.07 -11.26
N ASP A 2 -10.29 -5.41 -11.21
CA ASP A 2 -9.10 -6.25 -10.97
C ASP A 2 -7.88 -5.90 -11.84
N GLY A 3 -8.07 -5.76 -13.16
CA GLY A 3 -7.00 -5.34 -14.07
C GLY A 3 -6.37 -4.00 -13.70
N ILE A 4 -7.19 -2.96 -13.48
CA ILE A 4 -6.75 -1.62 -13.06
C ILE A 4 -5.96 -1.69 -11.74
N ILE A 5 -6.43 -2.48 -10.77
CA ILE A 5 -5.77 -2.62 -9.47
C ILE A 5 -4.44 -3.38 -9.60
N SER A 6 -4.38 -4.41 -10.45
CA SER A 6 -3.14 -5.14 -10.72
C SER A 6 -2.10 -4.25 -11.40
N GLU A 7 -2.50 -3.50 -12.43
CA GLU A 7 -1.66 -2.53 -13.13
C GLU A 7 -1.13 -1.47 -12.16
N PHE A 8 -1.98 -0.95 -11.28
CA PHE A 8 -1.56 -0.03 -10.23
C PHE A 8 -0.50 -0.64 -9.32
N VAL A 9 -0.69 -1.88 -8.84
CA VAL A 9 0.29 -2.52 -7.95
C VAL A 9 1.64 -2.73 -8.64
N ASP A 10 1.63 -3.06 -9.93
CA ASP A 10 2.85 -3.20 -10.71
C ASP A 10 3.55 -1.85 -10.94
N ALA A 11 2.79 -0.81 -11.29
CA ALA A 11 3.29 0.57 -11.41
C ALA A 11 3.85 1.09 -10.08
N PHE A 12 3.15 0.85 -8.97
CA PHE A 12 3.57 1.21 -7.63
C PHE A 12 4.90 0.53 -7.26
N ASN A 13 5.00 -0.79 -7.46
CA ASN A 13 6.24 -1.51 -7.22
C ASN A 13 7.39 -1.06 -8.13
N ARG A 14 7.10 -0.64 -9.37
CA ARG A 14 8.11 -0.09 -10.29
C ARG A 14 8.63 1.26 -9.79
N MET A 15 7.74 2.20 -9.47
CA MET A 15 8.09 3.46 -8.81
C MET A 15 8.98 3.21 -7.58
N CYS A 16 8.58 2.30 -6.69
CA CYS A 16 9.38 1.99 -5.50
C CYS A 16 10.81 1.51 -5.82
N ARG A 17 11.02 0.81 -6.94
CA ARG A 17 12.37 0.37 -7.35
C ARG A 17 13.20 1.48 -7.97
N ASP A 18 12.54 2.31 -8.77
CA ASP A 18 13.20 3.27 -9.66
C ASP A 18 13.54 4.57 -8.94
N ASN A 19 12.59 5.14 -8.18
CA ASN A 19 12.75 6.46 -7.56
C ASN A 19 12.33 6.55 -6.09
N ARG A 20 11.55 5.59 -5.56
CA ARG A 20 11.06 5.58 -4.16
C ARG A 20 11.48 4.34 -3.37
N ARG A 21 12.79 4.06 -3.32
CA ARG A 21 13.33 2.87 -2.61
C ARG A 21 13.04 2.85 -1.11
N ASP A 22 12.82 4.02 -0.52
CA ASP A 22 12.35 4.17 0.86
C ASP A 22 11.04 3.42 1.12
N PHE A 23 10.17 3.27 0.12
CA PHE A 23 8.90 2.54 0.25
C PHE A 23 9.10 1.02 0.31
N LEU A 24 10.27 0.52 -0.08
CA LEU A 24 10.61 -0.90 0.03
C LEU A 24 11.12 -1.28 1.43
N ILE A 25 11.14 -0.33 2.37
CA ILE A 25 11.60 -0.51 3.75
C ILE A 25 10.45 -0.15 4.71
N ARG A 26 10.19 -1.04 5.67
CA ARG A 26 9.22 -0.80 6.75
C ARG A 26 9.86 -1.06 8.10
N GLU A 27 9.58 -0.20 9.07
CA GLU A 27 9.99 -0.39 10.46
C GLU A 27 8.82 -0.86 11.32
N ARG A 28 9.11 -1.69 12.32
CA ARG A 28 8.18 -2.03 13.38
C ARG A 28 8.96 -2.15 14.69
N VAL A 29 8.41 -1.57 15.75
CA VAL A 29 8.90 -1.81 17.11
C VAL A 29 8.50 -3.22 17.52
N VAL A 30 9.48 -4.01 17.93
CA VAL A 30 9.28 -5.37 18.44
C VAL A 30 9.75 -5.40 19.89
N THR A 31 8.86 -5.82 20.78
CA THR A 31 9.13 -5.93 22.21
C THR A 31 9.53 -7.35 22.56
N TYR A 32 10.68 -7.48 23.21
CA TYR A 32 11.19 -8.70 23.80
C TYR A 32 11.25 -8.55 25.32
N GLU A 33 11.45 -9.64 26.05
CA GLU A 33 11.66 -9.61 27.50
C GLU A 33 12.85 -8.72 27.91
N SER A 34 13.86 -8.61 27.04
CA SER A 34 15.04 -7.78 27.22
C SER A 34 14.90 -6.33 26.73
N GLY A 35 13.70 -5.93 26.29
CA GLY A 35 13.40 -4.57 25.83
C GLY A 35 12.87 -4.49 24.40
N SER A 36 12.62 -3.26 23.93
CA SER A 36 12.08 -3.01 22.59
C SER A 36 13.16 -2.63 21.60
N ARG A 37 13.07 -3.15 20.37
CA ARG A 37 13.99 -2.84 19.26
C ARG A 37 13.22 -2.47 18.00
N ILE A 38 13.76 -1.57 17.20
CA ILE A 38 13.24 -1.27 15.86
C ILE A 38 13.75 -2.36 14.91
N LYS A 39 12.83 -3.05 14.23
CA LYS A 39 13.15 -4.02 13.19
C LYS A 39 12.77 -3.46 11.82
N GLN A 40 13.73 -3.48 10.90
CA GLN A 40 13.53 -3.11 9.50
C GLN A 40 13.20 -4.33 8.64
N TYR A 41 12.28 -4.15 7.71
CA TYR A 41 11.80 -5.18 6.78
C TYR A 41 11.93 -4.69 5.35
N GLN A 42 12.60 -5.47 4.52
CA GLN A 42 12.52 -5.33 3.07
C GLN A 42 11.19 -5.90 2.59
N VAL A 43 10.41 -5.13 1.83
CA VAL A 43 9.04 -5.50 1.44
C VAL A 43 8.84 -5.53 -0.08
N ARG A 44 7.71 -6.11 -0.49
CA ARG A 44 7.10 -5.97 -1.82
C ARG A 44 5.62 -5.73 -1.65
N TYR A 45 5.02 -4.88 -2.48
CA TYR A 45 3.59 -4.63 -2.45
C TYR A 45 2.82 -5.68 -3.26
N MET A 46 1.72 -6.13 -2.69
CA MET A 46 0.84 -7.15 -3.24
C MET A 46 -0.61 -6.74 -3.04
N VAL A 47 -1.50 -7.29 -3.86
CA VAL A 47 -2.94 -7.20 -3.65
C VAL A 47 -3.49 -8.53 -3.17
N LYS A 48 -4.47 -8.48 -2.26
CA LYS A 48 -5.35 -9.60 -1.93
C LYS A 48 -6.78 -9.16 -2.20
N GLN A 49 -7.48 -9.92 -3.03
CA GLN A 49 -8.89 -9.71 -3.30
C GLN A 49 -9.75 -10.65 -2.44
N LYS A 50 -10.87 -10.15 -1.94
CA LYS A 50 -11.93 -10.95 -1.33
C LYS A 50 -13.29 -10.33 -1.67
N LYS A 51 -14.04 -11.00 -2.55
CA LYS A 51 -15.33 -10.49 -3.08
C LYS A 51 -15.11 -9.09 -3.69
N ASN A 52 -15.87 -8.10 -3.24
CA ASN A 52 -15.83 -6.71 -3.69
C ASN A 52 -14.81 -5.85 -2.94
N LYS A 53 -13.77 -6.47 -2.37
CA LYS A 53 -12.74 -5.78 -1.59
C LYS A 53 -11.34 -6.17 -2.06
N TRP A 54 -10.47 -5.17 -2.18
CA TRP A 54 -9.07 -5.34 -2.52
C TRP A 54 -8.23 -4.68 -1.43
N GLU A 55 -7.31 -5.46 -0.86
CA GLU A 55 -6.35 -5.00 0.12
C GLU A 55 -4.98 -4.98 -0.53
N ILE A 56 -4.40 -3.81 -0.69
CA ILE A 56 -3.02 -3.63 -1.12
C ILE A 56 -2.16 -3.48 0.13
N TYR A 57 -1.11 -4.28 0.23
CA TYR A 57 -0.24 -4.33 1.41
C TYR A 57 1.20 -4.63 1.02
N ALA A 58 2.14 -4.13 1.80
CA ALA A 58 3.53 -4.55 1.78
C ALA A 58 3.67 -5.87 2.53
N GLN A 59 4.41 -6.81 1.97
CA GLN A 59 4.77 -8.07 2.61
C GLN A 59 6.29 -8.17 2.73
N SER A 60 6.77 -8.50 3.93
CA SER A 60 8.21 -8.70 4.15
C SER A 60 8.74 -9.89 3.35
N LYS A 61 9.94 -9.75 2.79
CA LYS A 61 10.70 -10.84 2.18
C LYS A 61 11.23 -11.75 3.29
N GLY A 62 10.90 -13.04 3.26
CA GLY A 62 11.30 -14.03 4.26
C GLY A 62 10.53 -15.34 4.14
N PHE A 63 10.89 -16.34 4.96
CA PHE A 63 10.18 -17.61 5.04
C PHE A 63 8.69 -17.39 5.34
N TRP A 64 7.81 -18.16 4.71
CA TRP A 64 6.35 -17.96 4.71
C TRP A 64 5.75 -17.73 6.11
N ILE A 65 6.23 -18.44 7.13
CA ILE A 65 5.75 -18.36 8.51
C ILE A 65 6.14 -17.07 9.27
N PHE A 66 7.08 -16.27 8.78
CA PHE A 66 7.53 -15.02 9.42
C PHE A 66 7.17 -13.76 8.62
N LYS A 67 6.23 -13.87 7.68
CA LYS A 67 5.84 -12.76 6.83
C LYS A 67 5.05 -11.71 7.61
N SER A 68 5.63 -10.54 7.78
CA SER A 68 4.94 -9.35 8.28
C SER A 68 4.17 -8.68 7.13
N LYS A 69 2.95 -8.20 7.42
CA LYS A 69 2.11 -7.45 6.49
C LYS A 69 1.91 -6.03 6.99
N PHE A 70 2.02 -5.08 6.06
CA PHE A 70 1.87 -3.65 6.30
C PHE A 70 0.77 -3.13 5.35
N PRO A 71 -0.42 -2.77 5.85
CA PRO A 71 -1.49 -2.26 5.01
C PRO A 71 -1.05 -0.99 4.27
N LEU A 72 -1.48 -0.84 3.01
CA LEU A 72 -1.28 0.38 2.23
C LEU A 72 -2.62 1.03 1.92
N ILE A 73 -3.42 0.37 1.08
CA ILE A 73 -4.74 0.85 0.62
C ILE A 73 -5.75 -0.30 0.74
N ARG A 74 -6.98 0.04 1.08
CA ARG A 74 -8.16 -0.79 0.91
C ARG A 74 -9.11 -0.13 -0.08
N ILE A 75 -9.58 -0.91 -1.05
CA ILE A 75 -10.57 -0.52 -2.05
C ILE A 75 -11.79 -1.42 -1.85
N GLU A 76 -12.97 -0.84 -1.71
CA GLU A 76 -14.22 -1.59 -1.57
C GLU A 76 -15.24 -1.10 -2.59
N LYS A 77 -15.85 -2.02 -3.35
CA LYS A 77 -17.04 -1.71 -4.16
C LYS A 77 -18.30 -1.99 -3.34
N LYS A 78 -19.10 -0.97 -3.08
CA LYS A 78 -20.41 -1.05 -2.42
C LYS A 78 -21.47 -0.50 -3.38
N HIS A 79 -22.38 -1.37 -3.83
CA HIS A 79 -23.32 -1.05 -4.92
C HIS A 79 -22.56 -0.49 -6.14
N ASP A 80 -22.96 0.69 -6.62
CA ASP A 80 -22.36 1.37 -7.75
C ASP A 80 -21.30 2.40 -7.35
N GLN A 81 -20.80 2.33 -6.12
CA GLN A 81 -19.74 3.22 -5.63
C GLN A 81 -18.50 2.44 -5.18
N VAL A 82 -17.37 3.11 -5.28
CA VAL A 82 -16.07 2.64 -4.79
C VAL A 82 -15.63 3.52 -3.63
N LEU A 83 -15.17 2.87 -2.57
CA LEU A 83 -14.54 3.51 -1.43
C LEU A 83 -13.05 3.18 -1.44
N ILE A 84 -12.20 4.19 -1.25
CA ILE A 84 -10.76 4.02 -1.04
C ILE A 84 -10.38 4.55 0.35
N SER A 85 -9.52 3.82 1.05
CA SER A 85 -9.02 4.23 2.36
C SER A 85 -7.64 3.64 2.59
N GLY A 86 -6.84 4.28 3.43
CA GLY A 86 -5.51 3.78 3.78
C GLY A 86 -4.54 4.91 4.03
N MET A 87 -3.27 4.62 3.82
CA MET A 87 -2.18 5.56 4.00
C MET A 87 -2.18 6.56 2.85
N PHE A 88 -2.11 7.87 3.14
CA PHE A 88 -1.97 8.93 2.14
C PHE A 88 -3.13 9.02 1.15
N THR A 89 -4.34 8.62 1.58
CA THR A 89 -5.57 8.70 0.76
C THR A 89 -6.42 9.91 1.12
N GLU A 90 -6.00 10.78 2.03
CA GLU A 90 -6.78 11.90 2.56
C GLU A 90 -7.17 12.91 1.47
N ALA A 91 -6.33 13.07 0.45
CA ALA A 91 -6.58 13.96 -0.69
C ALA A 91 -7.40 13.31 -1.81
N ILE A 92 -7.79 12.03 -1.68
CA ILE A 92 -8.56 11.31 -2.69
C ILE A 92 -10.03 11.35 -2.30
N ALA A 93 -10.83 12.07 -3.09
CA ALA A 93 -12.28 12.11 -2.91
C ALA A 93 -12.88 10.70 -3.01
N SER A 94 -13.65 10.32 -1.99
CA SER A 94 -14.29 9.01 -1.83
C SER A 94 -15.58 9.18 -1.03
N PRO A 95 -16.70 8.51 -1.39
CA PRO A 95 -16.85 7.52 -2.47
C PRO A 95 -16.84 8.14 -3.89
N PHE A 96 -16.67 7.30 -4.91
CA PHE A 96 -16.64 7.70 -6.33
C PHE A 96 -17.15 6.59 -7.27
N ASP A 97 -17.41 6.93 -8.54
CA ASP A 97 -17.90 5.97 -9.54
C ASP A 97 -16.80 4.97 -9.97
N PRO A 98 -17.11 3.68 -10.22
CA PRO A 98 -16.11 2.68 -10.62
C PRO A 98 -15.27 3.04 -11.85
N SER A 99 -15.80 3.88 -12.76
CA SER A 99 -15.08 4.39 -13.94
C SER A 99 -13.91 5.31 -13.57
N GLU A 100 -13.97 5.99 -12.43
CA GLU A 100 -12.93 6.90 -11.96
C GLU A 100 -11.75 6.19 -11.29
N LEU A 101 -11.86 4.88 -11.01
CA LEU A 101 -10.88 4.14 -10.21
C LEU A 101 -9.45 4.33 -10.71
N LYS A 102 -9.23 4.25 -12.02
CA LYS A 102 -7.90 4.43 -12.60
C LYS A 102 -7.33 5.81 -12.29
N ALA A 103 -8.12 6.86 -12.51
CA ALA A 103 -7.70 8.24 -12.26
C ALA A 103 -7.37 8.47 -10.77
N LYS A 104 -8.16 7.92 -9.84
CA LYS A 104 -7.88 8.02 -8.40
C LYS A 104 -6.59 7.28 -8.00
N LEU A 105 -6.31 6.13 -8.60
CA LEU A 105 -5.08 5.37 -8.35
C LEU A 105 -3.84 6.03 -8.98
N ASP A 106 -4.00 6.67 -10.15
CA ASP A 106 -2.94 7.49 -10.75
C ASP A 106 -2.64 8.72 -9.87
N GLN A 107 -3.68 9.40 -9.35
CA GLN A 107 -3.53 10.47 -8.37
C GLN A 107 -2.78 9.99 -7.11
N TYR A 108 -3.09 8.78 -6.62
CA TYR A 108 -2.39 8.20 -5.48
C TYR A 108 -0.89 7.99 -5.75
N LEU A 109 -0.52 7.51 -6.95
CA LEU A 109 0.88 7.38 -7.33
C LEU A 109 1.60 8.73 -7.29
N ILE A 110 0.97 9.79 -7.81
CA ILE A 110 1.54 11.14 -7.80
C ILE A 110 1.73 11.65 -6.36
N ILE A 111 0.74 11.44 -5.48
CA ILE A 111 0.86 11.78 -4.06
C ILE A 111 2.07 11.06 -3.46
N CYS A 112 2.17 9.75 -3.67
CA CYS A 112 3.25 8.93 -3.18
C CYS A 112 4.63 9.36 -3.70
N GLN A 113 4.74 9.78 -4.96
CA GLN A 113 6.00 10.30 -5.52
C GLN A 113 6.44 11.60 -4.85
N ASN A 114 5.49 12.46 -4.46
CA ASN A 114 5.75 13.77 -3.90
C ASN A 114 5.90 13.80 -2.37
N LEU A 115 5.65 12.68 -1.68
CA LEU A 115 5.86 12.60 -0.22
C LEU A 115 7.33 12.85 0.14
N PRO A 116 7.62 13.45 1.31
CA PRO A 116 8.98 13.52 1.84
C PRO A 116 9.65 12.15 1.88
N LYS A 117 10.98 12.13 1.73
CA LYS A 117 11.74 10.89 1.93
C LYS A 117 11.49 10.36 3.34
N ASP A 118 11.41 9.03 3.46
CA ASP A 118 11.21 8.30 4.73
C ASP A 118 9.83 8.44 5.40
N ALA A 119 8.89 9.18 4.80
CA ALA A 119 7.51 9.28 5.30
C ALA A 119 6.85 7.91 5.50
N PHE A 120 7.26 6.92 4.69
CA PHE A 120 6.76 5.55 4.73
C PHE A 120 7.45 4.63 5.74
N VAL A 121 8.66 4.96 6.21
CA VAL A 121 9.45 3.99 7.00
C VAL A 121 8.81 3.76 8.37
N ARG A 122 8.25 4.81 8.98
CA ARG A 122 7.72 4.81 10.36
C ARG A 122 6.20 4.73 10.49
N SER A 123 5.51 4.88 9.36
CA SER A 123 4.04 4.86 9.25
C SER A 123 3.43 3.46 9.37
#